data_AF-A0A2T3MZA7-F1
#
_entry.id   AF-A0A2T3MZA7-F1
#
_cell.length_a   1.000
_cell.length_b   1.000
_cell.length_c   1.000
_cell.angle_alpha   90.00
_cell.angle_beta   90.00
_cell.angle_gamma   90.00
#
_symmetry.space_group_name_H-M   'P 1'
#
loop_
_entity.id
_entity.type
_entity.pdbx_description
1 polymer ?
#
loop_
_entity_poly.entity_id
_entity_poly.type
_entity_poly.pdbx_seq_one_letter_code
_entity_poly.pdbx_strand_id
1 'polypeptide(L)'
;MVVNGNLNLENSRIQRLPKKLVVKGNLNLAYSSVTRLPLSLKVDGYINLAHSQVTYLNNGLQVKGDLSLMGTKLTQLPPYIYVGGDLYLANTAITELPKFLVVQGSVYLGGTQITSVPEKASIGGKIYQ
;
A
#
# COMPACT_ATOMS: atom_id res chain seq x y z
N MET A 1 20.22 2.74 -0.46
CA MET A 1 20.27 2.04 -1.75
C MET A 1 19.39 2.79 -2.74
N VAL A 2 19.86 2.97 -3.98
CA VAL A 2 19.10 3.60 -5.07
C VAL A 2 18.95 2.59 -6.21
N VAL A 3 17.74 2.44 -6.73
CA VAL A 3 17.43 1.61 -7.91
C VAL A 3 16.89 2.55 -9.00
N ASN A 4 17.62 2.65 -10.12
CA ASN A 4 17.30 3.57 -11.24
C ASN A 4 16.17 3.05 -12.17
N GLY A 5 15.36 2.11 -11.71
CA GLY A 5 14.26 1.51 -12.44
C GLY A 5 13.32 0.77 -11.49
N ASN A 6 12.73 -0.32 -11.97
CA ASN A 6 11.85 -1.16 -11.16
C ASN A 6 12.69 -2.05 -10.22
N LEU A 7 12.18 -2.25 -9.00
CA LEU A 7 12.69 -3.24 -8.06
C LEU A 7 11.62 -4.34 -7.90
N ASN A 8 11.85 -5.48 -8.55
CA ASN A 8 10.99 -6.65 -8.41
C ASN A 8 11.59 -7.64 -7.40
N LEU A 9 10.88 -7.83 -6.29
CA LEU A 9 11.20 -8.75 -5.19
C LEU A 9 10.00 -9.67 -4.91
N GLU A 10 9.13 -9.85 -5.89
CA GLU A 10 8.02 -10.78 -5.84
C GLU A 10 8.49 -12.20 -5.47
N ASN A 11 7.70 -12.93 -4.68
CA ASN A 11 8.02 -14.28 -4.18
C ASN A 11 9.35 -14.41 -3.40
N SER A 12 10.00 -13.29 -3.07
CA SER A 12 11.28 -13.35 -2.37
C SER A 12 11.10 -13.65 -0.88
N ARG A 13 12.10 -14.32 -0.30
CA ARG A 13 12.18 -14.58 1.15
C ARG A 13 12.72 -13.38 1.94
N ILE A 14 12.79 -12.19 1.33
CA ILE A 14 13.33 -11.00 1.98
C ILE A 14 12.39 -10.57 3.10
N GLN A 15 12.92 -10.45 4.32
CA GLN A 15 12.11 -10.00 5.46
C GLN A 15 12.25 -8.50 5.72
N ARG A 16 13.35 -7.90 5.27
CA ARG A 16 13.71 -6.50 5.53
C ARG A 16 14.38 -5.89 4.32
N LEU A 17 13.95 -4.67 3.98
CA LEU A 17 14.61 -3.82 3.00
C LEU A 17 15.71 -2.96 3.68
N PRO A 18 16.65 -2.38 2.91
CA PRO A 18 17.60 -1.42 3.43
C PRO A 18 16.91 -0.25 4.13
N LYS A 19 17.51 0.29 5.21
CA LYS A 19 16.95 1.40 6.02
C LYS A 19 16.55 2.63 5.19
N LYS A 20 17.27 2.89 4.10
CA LYS A 20 16.97 3.92 3.10
C LYS A 20 16.90 3.28 1.72
N LEU A 21 15.73 3.37 1.08
CA LEU A 21 15.49 2.80 -0.24
C LEU A 21 14.80 3.82 -1.13
N VAL A 22 15.42 4.09 -2.28
CA VAL A 22 14.83 4.90 -3.36
C VAL A 22 14.69 4.02 -4.60
N VAL A 23 13.49 3.91 -5.14
CA VAL A 23 13.16 3.20 -6.37
C VAL A 23 12.58 4.20 -7.36
N LYS A 24 13.25 4.38 -8.50
CA LYS A 24 12.85 5.34 -9.54
C LYS A 24 11.70 4.85 -10.42
N GLY A 25 11.43 3.55 -10.42
CA GLY A 25 10.25 2.95 -11.02
C GLY A 25 9.32 2.37 -9.96
N ASN A 26 8.82 1.17 -10.25
CA ASN A 26 7.86 0.44 -9.42
C ASN A 26 8.56 -0.47 -8.41
N LEU A 27 7.93 -0.66 -7.25
CA LEU A 27 8.36 -1.62 -6.22
C LEU A 27 7.36 -2.77 -6.15
N ASN A 28 7.75 -3.96 -6.61
CA ASN A 28 6.95 -5.16 -6.48
C ASN A 28 7.50 -6.04 -5.33
N LEU A 29 6.68 -6.25 -4.31
CA LEU A 29 6.93 -7.07 -3.13
C LEU A 29 5.82 -8.12 -2.93
N ALA A 30 5.02 -8.39 -3.96
CA ALA A 30 3.94 -9.36 -3.87
C ALA A 30 4.45 -10.74 -3.46
N TYR A 31 3.69 -11.46 -2.63
CA TYR A 31 4.03 -12.78 -2.09
C TYR A 31 5.37 -12.84 -1.32
N SER A 32 6.00 -11.70 -1.02
CA SER A 32 7.29 -11.69 -0.33
C SER A 32 7.12 -11.87 1.18
N SER A 33 8.22 -12.27 1.83
CA SER A 33 8.28 -12.39 3.30
C SER A 33 8.49 -11.05 4.02
N VAL A 34 8.35 -9.91 3.32
CA VAL A 34 8.61 -8.59 3.91
C VAL A 34 7.57 -8.32 4.99
N THR A 35 8.02 -7.91 6.17
CA THR A 35 7.12 -7.63 7.30
C THR A 35 6.86 -6.14 7.48
N ARG A 36 7.73 -5.29 6.91
CA ARG A 36 7.68 -3.83 7.02
C ARG A 36 8.40 -3.10 5.90
N LEU A 37 7.91 -1.93 5.56
CA LEU A 37 8.59 -0.97 4.69
C LEU A 37 9.60 -0.12 5.49
N PRO A 38 10.73 0.29 4.90
CA PRO A 38 11.67 1.20 5.56
C PRO A 38 11.04 2.58 5.76
N LEU A 39 11.36 3.25 6.89
CA LEU A 39 10.83 4.60 7.18
C LEU A 39 11.18 5.62 6.09
N SER A 40 12.39 5.50 5.52
CA SER A 40 12.86 6.31 4.40
C SER A 40 12.72 5.50 3.11
N LEU A 41 11.48 5.29 2.70
CA LEU A 41 11.11 4.70 1.41
C LEU A 41 10.66 5.82 0.46
N LYS A 42 11.23 5.84 -0.75
CA LYS A 42 10.71 6.63 -1.87
C LYS A 42 10.54 5.73 -3.08
N VAL A 43 9.33 5.67 -3.62
CA VAL A 43 9.01 4.96 -4.86
C VAL A 43 8.33 5.95 -5.79
N ASP A 44 8.88 6.13 -6.99
CA ASP A 44 8.35 7.10 -7.95
C ASP A 44 7.15 6.52 -8.75
N GLY A 45 6.99 5.19 -8.79
CA GLY A 45 5.84 4.49 -9.38
C GLY A 45 4.88 3.86 -8.36
N TYR A 46 4.37 2.67 -8.67
CA TYR A 46 3.47 1.91 -7.78
C TYR A 46 4.21 1.09 -6.72
N ILE A 47 3.49 0.71 -5.66
CA ILE A 47 3.93 -0.28 -4.67
C ILE A 47 2.95 -1.45 -4.65
N ASN A 48 3.43 -2.65 -4.92
CA ASN A 48 2.63 -3.87 -4.81
C ASN A 48 3.10 -4.70 -3.59
N LEU A 49 2.24 -4.83 -2.58
CA LEU A 49 2.43 -5.65 -1.39
C LEU A 49 1.45 -6.83 -1.32
N ALA A 50 0.74 -7.13 -2.41
CA ALA A 50 -0.29 -8.16 -2.44
C ALA A 50 0.23 -9.50 -1.88
N HIS A 51 -0.50 -10.11 -0.96
CA HIS A 51 -0.16 -11.38 -0.32
C HIS A 51 1.22 -11.42 0.39
N SER A 52 1.85 -10.28 0.63
CA SER A 52 3.07 -10.20 1.43
C SER A 52 2.79 -10.40 2.92
N GLN A 53 3.83 -10.63 3.72
CA GLN A 53 3.71 -10.77 5.17
C GLN A 53 3.73 -9.43 5.92
N VAL A 54 3.42 -8.32 5.25
CA VAL A 54 3.41 -7.00 5.88
C VAL A 54 2.31 -6.93 6.93
N THR A 55 2.64 -6.46 8.13
CA THR A 55 1.70 -6.33 9.25
C THR A 55 1.46 -4.89 9.68
N TYR A 56 2.23 -3.94 9.15
CA TYR A 56 2.00 -2.51 9.35
C TYR A 56 2.56 -1.68 8.19
N LEU A 57 2.02 -0.48 8.01
CA LEU A 57 2.55 0.54 7.09
C LEU A 57 3.00 1.76 7.89
N ASN A 58 3.93 2.53 7.31
CA ASN A 58 4.44 3.74 7.96
C ASN A 58 3.40 4.85 7.93
N ASN A 59 3.32 5.63 9.01
CA ASN A 59 2.50 6.84 9.05
C ASN A 59 2.99 7.85 8.00
N GLY A 60 2.07 8.42 7.23
CA GLY A 60 2.40 9.35 6.15
C GLY A 60 3.01 8.67 4.93
N LEU A 61 2.77 7.37 4.71
CA LEU A 61 3.16 6.69 3.48
C LEU A 61 2.54 7.40 2.27
N GLN A 62 3.38 7.77 1.32
CA GLN A 62 2.98 8.38 0.05
C GLN A 62 3.39 7.45 -1.10
N VAL A 63 2.41 7.06 -1.91
CA VAL A 63 2.61 6.24 -3.11
C VAL A 63 2.17 7.08 -4.30
N LYS A 64 3.06 7.28 -5.29
CA LYS A 64 2.76 8.14 -6.45
C LYS A 64 1.83 7.47 -7.45
N GLY A 65 1.99 6.16 -7.65
CA GLY A 65 1.06 5.35 -8.43
C GLY A 65 0.10 4.57 -7.54
N ASP A 66 -0.21 3.35 -7.96
CA ASP A 66 -1.13 2.46 -7.26
C ASP A 66 -0.49 1.85 -5.99
N LEU A 67 -1.35 1.50 -5.04
CA LEU A 67 -0.98 0.73 -3.86
C LEU A 67 -1.86 -0.51 -3.76
N SER A 68 -1.24 -1.69 -3.91
CA SER A 68 -1.93 -2.96 -3.66
C SER A 68 -1.55 -3.55 -2.31
N LEU A 69 -2.55 -3.72 -1.44
CA LEU A 69 -2.46 -4.39 -0.13
C LEU A 69 -3.31 -5.68 -0.10
N MET A 70 -3.78 -6.12 -1.27
CA MET A 70 -4.70 -7.24 -1.41
C MET A 70 -4.18 -8.49 -0.69
N GLY A 71 -5.04 -9.14 0.10
CA GLY A 71 -4.69 -10.40 0.77
C GLY A 71 -3.57 -10.30 1.81
N THR A 72 -3.20 -9.09 2.25
CA THR A 72 -2.26 -8.91 3.38
C THR A 72 -2.95 -9.15 4.72
N LYS A 73 -2.17 -9.36 5.78
CA LYS A 73 -2.66 -9.53 7.15
C LYS A 73 -2.89 -8.20 7.88
N LEU A 74 -2.94 -7.08 7.15
CA LEU A 74 -3.21 -5.78 7.75
C LEU A 74 -4.62 -5.75 8.31
N THR A 75 -4.74 -5.23 9.53
CA THR A 75 -6.02 -4.98 10.22
C THR A 75 -6.40 -3.50 10.20
N GLN A 76 -5.44 -2.62 9.90
CA GLN A 76 -5.64 -1.17 9.86
C GLN A 76 -4.67 -0.52 8.87
N LEU A 77 -5.11 0.61 8.29
CA LEU A 77 -4.25 1.54 7.57
C LEU A 77 -3.69 2.61 8.54
N PRO A 78 -2.54 3.22 8.24
CA PRO A 78 -2.05 4.35 9.01
C PRO A 78 -3.02 5.54 8.88
N PRO A 79 -3.11 6.42 9.90
CA PRO A 79 -4.07 7.53 9.93
C PRO A 79 -3.92 8.54 8.79
N TYR A 80 -2.73 8.62 8.19
CA TYR A 80 -2.41 9.48 7.05
C TYR A 80 -1.77 8.63 5.96
N ILE A 81 -2.44 8.51 4.82
CA ILE A 81 -1.95 7.78 3.66
C ILE A 81 -2.38 8.49 2.38
N TYR A 82 -1.44 8.61 1.45
CA TYR A 82 -1.65 9.20 0.13
C TYR A 82 -1.34 8.17 -0.95
N VAL A 83 -2.27 7.98 -1.88
CA VAL A 83 -2.14 7.13 -3.07
C VAL A 83 -2.50 7.95 -4.31
N GLY A 84 -1.53 8.14 -5.21
CA GLY A 84 -1.71 8.92 -6.42
C GLY A 84 -2.41 8.17 -7.56
N GLY A 85 -2.57 6.86 -7.43
CA GLY A 85 -3.40 6.02 -8.31
C GLY A 85 -4.52 5.33 -7.53
N ASP A 86 -4.73 4.05 -7.82
CA ASP A 86 -5.74 3.20 -7.20
C ASP A 86 -5.26 2.55 -5.90
N LEU A 87 -6.20 2.30 -4.98
CA LEU A 87 -5.97 1.59 -3.72
C LEU A 87 -6.72 0.26 -3.70
N TYR A 88 -5.99 -0.85 -3.59
CA TYR A 88 -6.56 -2.19 -3.54
C TYR A 88 -6.45 -2.78 -2.13
N LEU A 89 -7.59 -2.95 -1.46
CA LEU A 89 -7.72 -3.50 -0.10
C LEU A 89 -8.42 -4.86 -0.07
N ALA A 90 -8.75 -5.43 -1.23
CA ALA A 90 -9.54 -6.65 -1.30
C ALA A 90 -8.94 -7.79 -0.46
N ASN A 91 -9.80 -8.55 0.22
CA ASN A 91 -9.43 -9.67 1.08
C ASN A 91 -8.42 -9.32 2.19
N THR A 92 -8.45 -8.08 2.71
CA THR A 92 -7.73 -7.71 3.93
C THR A 92 -8.64 -7.80 5.15
N ALA A 93 -8.06 -7.84 6.34
CA ALA A 93 -8.79 -7.79 7.61
C ALA A 93 -9.09 -6.34 8.07
N ILE A 94 -8.97 -5.36 7.17
CA ILE A 94 -9.23 -3.95 7.46
C ILE A 94 -10.75 -3.74 7.53
N THR A 95 -11.21 -3.13 8.62
CA THR A 95 -12.64 -2.88 8.88
C THR A 95 -13.04 -1.43 8.68
N GLU A 96 -12.08 -0.50 8.61
CA GLU A 96 -12.33 0.93 8.46
C GLU A 96 -11.26 1.61 7.60
N LEU A 97 -11.67 2.64 6.86
CA LEU A 97 -10.74 3.54 6.17
C LEU A 97 -10.29 4.65 7.16
N PRO A 98 -9.02 5.10 7.09
CA PRO A 98 -8.52 6.12 7.98
C PRO A 98 -9.12 7.49 7.64
N LYS A 99 -9.31 8.33 8.67
CA LYS A 99 -9.92 9.65 8.54
C LYS A 99 -9.26 10.54 7.47
N PHE A 100 -7.93 10.45 7.33
CA PHE A 100 -7.16 11.25 6.37
C PHE A 100 -6.57 10.34 5.26
N LEU A 101 -7.47 9.63 4.59
CA LEU A 101 -7.19 8.89 3.36
C LEU A 101 -7.26 9.83 2.15
N VAL A 102 -6.23 9.83 1.31
CA VAL A 102 -6.28 10.47 0.00
C VAL A 102 -5.93 9.44 -1.08
N VAL A 103 -6.87 9.21 -2.00
CA VAL A 103 -6.71 8.35 -3.18
C VAL A 103 -7.16 9.14 -4.39
N GLN A 104 -6.27 9.36 -5.36
CA GLN A 104 -6.64 10.09 -6.59
C GLN A 104 -7.45 9.21 -7.55
N GLY A 105 -7.21 7.89 -7.53
CA GLY A 105 -7.96 6.90 -8.29
C GLY A 105 -9.13 6.28 -7.51
N SER A 106 -9.43 5.04 -7.85
CA SER A 106 -10.51 4.24 -7.27
C SER A 106 -10.04 3.42 -6.07
N VAL A 107 -11.00 3.01 -5.23
CA VAL A 107 -10.76 2.14 -4.07
C VAL A 107 -11.50 0.83 -4.24
N TYR A 108 -10.79 -0.29 -4.07
CA TYR A 108 -11.31 -1.65 -4.24
C TYR A 108 -11.35 -2.36 -2.89
N LEU A 109 -12.55 -2.69 -2.42
CA LEU A 109 -12.88 -3.16 -1.08
C LEU A 109 -13.39 -4.61 -1.05
N GLY A 110 -13.31 -5.34 -2.16
CA GLY A 110 -13.86 -6.70 -2.30
C GLY A 110 -13.47 -7.63 -1.15
N GLY A 111 -14.46 -8.17 -0.44
CA GLY A 111 -14.23 -9.08 0.69
C GLY A 111 -13.70 -8.42 1.96
N THR A 112 -13.78 -7.10 2.10
CA THR A 112 -13.56 -6.38 3.37
C THR A 112 -14.86 -6.12 4.10
N GLN A 113 -14.79 -5.76 5.39
CA GLN A 113 -15.96 -5.38 6.19
C GLN A 113 -16.20 -3.86 6.21
N ILE A 114 -15.57 -3.10 5.31
CA ILE A 114 -15.68 -1.64 5.24
C ILE A 114 -17.04 -1.27 4.64
N THR A 115 -17.87 -0.59 5.44
CA THR A 115 -19.23 -0.19 5.04
C THR A 115 -19.39 1.31 4.80
N SER A 116 -18.39 2.12 5.17
CA SER A 116 -18.48 3.58 5.09
C SER A 116 -17.14 4.22 4.74
N VAL A 117 -17.24 5.44 4.23
CA VAL A 117 -16.09 6.31 3.91
C VAL A 117 -16.08 7.46 4.91
N PRO A 118 -14.97 7.73 5.60
CA PRO A 118 -14.85 8.88 6.49
C PRO A 118 -15.09 10.20 5.75
N GLU A 119 -15.78 11.15 6.38
CA GLU A 119 -16.10 12.47 5.80
C GLU A 119 -14.87 13.24 5.29
N LYS A 120 -13.70 13.03 5.93
CA LYS A 120 -12.44 13.69 5.56
C LYS A 120 -11.58 12.90 4.58
N ALA A 121 -12.03 11.72 4.15
CA ALA A 121 -11.35 10.98 3.10
C ALA A 121 -11.63 11.63 1.73
N SER A 122 -10.61 11.72 0.89
CA SER A 122 -10.71 12.22 -0.48
C SER A 122 -10.45 11.06 -1.44
N ILE A 123 -11.48 10.65 -2.18
CA ILE A 123 -11.39 9.59 -3.22
C ILE A 123 -11.82 10.22 -4.54
N GLY A 124 -10.89 10.30 -5.50
CA GLY A 124 -11.15 10.92 -6.81
C GLY A 124 -11.91 10.01 -7.78
N GLY A 125 -11.76 8.69 -7.62
CA GLY A 125 -12.42 7.68 -8.45
C GLY A 125 -13.67 7.07 -7.79
N LYS A 126 -13.97 5.84 -8.19
CA LYS A 126 -15.12 5.08 -7.68
C LYS A 126 -14.70 4.20 -6.51
N ILE A 127 -15.68 3.75 -5.75
CA ILE A 127 -15.51 2.72 -4.71
C ILE A 127 -16.18 1.45 -5.20
N TYR A 128 -15.43 0.36 -5.23
CA TYR A 128 -15.89 -0.96 -5.62
C TYR A 128 -15.93 -1.85 -4.38
N GLN A 129 -17.07 -2.49 -4.13
CA GLN A 129 -17.29 -3.42 -3.01
C GLN A 129 -17.40 -4.86 -3.52
#